data_AF-A0A8H9IQY3-F1
#
_entry.id   AF-A0A8H9IQY3-F1
#
_cell.length_a   1.000
_cell.length_b   1.000
_cell.length_c   1.000
_cell.angle_alpha   90.00
_cell.angle_beta   90.00
_cell.angle_gamma   90.00
#
_symmetry.space_group_name_H-M   'P 1'
#
loop_
_entity.id
_entity.type
_entity.pdbx_description
1 polymer ?
#
loop_
_entity_poly.entity_id
_entity_poly.type
_entity_poly.pdbx_seq_one_letter_code
_entity_poly.pdbx_strand_id
1 'polypeptide(L)'
;MIPSSVEAELFDCLQVNLAALAVRHHGDTAAHLLGSELVFRPKTGRGILPTVEPSLDEQLAAARRKLGLRVVDSAENPPVRNLLADDGPVFVVTDAYHLPWVPYHHCHHVEHSFLLEPSSAGACISDAYHNDTQWGSARPCQLEYSRPALAALIDDLPRYVVVRFEPERLGPMPLPSVELDRDEVETYIASYCRFSDRKAALQRFSLEVWLLLRARRLYMRYLVERNTTVARAAREQLDRWADVVARVYLSYRRVYRDRPELPGIFPLVQNVLNEDFAAFSPRASVEDDGGIRATVRETVASVLGVDGPLVESGALTDLATFSSLRMVEIVERLESVFSVEFPPGSLLPEKLTHVSDLCELVRATRPWSG
;
A
#
# COMPACT_ATOMS: atom_id res chain seq x y z
N MET A 1 -17.31 -13.78 4.50
CA MET A 1 -16.00 -14.41 4.14
C MET A 1 -14.98 -13.37 3.72
N ILE A 2 -13.75 -13.41 4.27
CA ILE A 2 -12.65 -12.53 3.86
C ILE A 2 -12.06 -13.08 2.54
N PRO A 3 -12.06 -12.31 1.44
CA PRO A 3 -11.51 -12.80 0.17
C PRO A 3 -9.99 -12.99 0.24
N SER A 4 -9.48 -14.10 -0.30
CA SER A 4 -8.04 -14.42 -0.28
C SER A 4 -7.18 -13.49 -1.12
N SER A 5 -7.79 -12.74 -2.04
CA SER A 5 -7.14 -11.72 -2.88
C SER A 5 -6.85 -10.42 -2.11
N VAL A 6 -7.37 -10.24 -0.89
CA VAL A 6 -7.07 -9.08 -0.06
C VAL A 6 -5.74 -9.28 0.66
N GLU A 7 -4.70 -8.61 0.15
CA GLU A 7 -3.40 -8.51 0.81
C GLU A 7 -3.47 -7.57 2.02
N ALA A 8 -4.01 -8.09 3.13
CA ALA A 8 -4.36 -7.34 4.33
C ALA A 8 -3.26 -6.41 4.89
N GLU A 9 -2.00 -6.77 4.69
CA GLU A 9 -0.82 -6.01 5.13
C GLU A 9 -0.62 -4.66 4.43
N LEU A 10 -1.31 -4.44 3.29
CA LEU A 10 -1.23 -3.20 2.51
C LEU A 10 -2.12 -2.08 3.04
N PHE A 11 -3.14 -2.41 3.82
CA PHE A 11 -4.25 -1.50 4.13
C PHE A 11 -4.27 -1.13 5.61
N ASP A 12 -4.78 0.05 5.98
CA ASP A 12 -5.11 0.34 7.38
C ASP A 12 -6.37 -0.44 7.86
N CYS A 13 -6.73 -0.28 9.14
CA CYS A 13 -7.85 -0.99 9.78
C CYS A 13 -9.22 -0.65 9.20
N LEU A 14 -9.40 0.50 8.54
CA LEU A 14 -10.65 0.88 7.86
C LEU A 14 -10.64 0.40 6.42
N GLN A 15 -9.56 0.68 5.71
CA GLN A 15 -9.38 0.34 4.30
C GLN A 15 -9.50 -1.15 4.04
N VAL A 16 -8.97 -2.00 4.91
CA VAL A 16 -8.90 -3.45 4.65
C VAL A 16 -10.28 -4.11 4.57
N ASN A 17 -11.22 -3.66 5.40
CA ASN A 17 -12.59 -4.20 5.42
C ASN A 17 -13.44 -3.58 4.30
N LEU A 18 -13.18 -2.33 3.91
CA LEU A 18 -13.74 -1.75 2.69
C LEU A 18 -13.24 -2.48 1.43
N ALA A 19 -11.95 -2.81 1.37
CA ALA A 19 -11.35 -3.58 0.29
C ALA A 19 -11.94 -5.00 0.20
N ALA A 20 -12.11 -5.67 1.35
CA ALA A 20 -12.78 -6.97 1.41
C ALA A 20 -14.23 -6.91 0.90
N LEU A 21 -14.97 -5.86 1.26
CA LEU A 21 -16.33 -5.64 0.75
C LEU A 21 -16.33 -5.37 -0.77
N ALA A 22 -15.40 -4.56 -1.27
CA ALA A 22 -15.28 -4.25 -2.69
C ALA A 22 -14.99 -5.48 -3.53
N VAL A 23 -14.08 -6.36 -3.08
CA VAL A 23 -13.76 -7.60 -3.79
C VAL A 23 -14.98 -8.52 -3.93
N ARG A 24 -15.83 -8.61 -2.89
CA ARG A 24 -17.06 -9.40 -2.96
C ARG A 24 -18.04 -8.91 -4.04
N HIS A 25 -18.03 -7.61 -4.35
CA HIS A 25 -18.93 -7.01 -5.33
C HIS A 25 -18.34 -6.91 -6.74
N HIS A 26 -17.03 -6.64 -6.84
CA HIS A 26 -16.40 -6.21 -8.09
C HIS A 26 -15.23 -7.11 -8.53
N GLY A 27 -14.89 -8.14 -7.74
CA GLY A 27 -13.81 -9.09 -8.05
C GLY A 27 -12.45 -8.69 -7.48
N ASP A 28 -11.46 -9.56 -7.70
CA ASP A 28 -10.20 -9.60 -6.95
C ASP A 28 -9.32 -8.34 -7.06
N THR A 29 -9.41 -7.59 -8.15
CA THR A 29 -8.60 -6.38 -8.36
C THR A 29 -9.19 -5.13 -7.72
N ALA A 30 -10.44 -5.19 -7.25
CA ALA A 30 -11.14 -4.02 -6.73
C ALA A 30 -10.45 -3.42 -5.50
N ALA A 31 -9.88 -4.25 -4.63
CA ALA A 31 -9.19 -3.83 -3.41
C ALA A 31 -8.07 -2.81 -3.67
N HIS A 32 -7.29 -3.01 -4.73
CA HIS A 32 -6.09 -2.21 -4.99
C HIS A 32 -6.39 -0.87 -5.67
N LEU A 33 -7.64 -0.61 -6.09
CA LEU A 33 -8.06 0.70 -6.60
C LEU A 33 -7.87 1.83 -5.58
N LEU A 34 -7.87 1.52 -4.27
CA LEU A 34 -7.50 2.48 -3.23
C LEU A 34 -6.07 3.02 -3.40
N GLY A 35 -5.17 2.21 -3.96
CA GLY A 35 -3.78 2.55 -4.28
C GLY A 35 -3.58 3.36 -5.56
N SER A 36 -4.66 3.81 -6.22
CA SER A 36 -4.54 4.60 -7.45
C SER A 36 -3.80 5.93 -7.30
N GLU A 37 -3.71 6.48 -6.09
CA GLU A 37 -3.12 7.78 -5.84
C GLU A 37 -2.17 7.69 -4.65
N LEU A 38 -0.97 8.22 -4.80
CA LEU A 38 -0.02 8.43 -3.71
C LEU A 38 0.01 9.92 -3.37
N VAL A 39 -0.81 10.31 -2.39
CA VAL A 39 -0.99 11.71 -1.98
C VAL A 39 -0.40 11.94 -0.59
N PHE A 40 0.43 12.97 -0.45
CA PHE A 40 0.89 13.48 0.83
C PHE A 40 0.24 14.83 1.11
N ARG A 41 -0.82 14.82 1.94
CA ARG A 41 -1.55 16.02 2.37
C ARG A 41 -1.87 15.92 3.88
N PRO A 42 -0.89 16.15 4.76
CA PRO A 42 -1.08 16.01 6.20
C PRO A 42 -2.08 17.04 6.71
N LYS A 43 -3.08 16.59 7.45
CA LYS A 43 -4.02 17.45 8.16
C LYS A 43 -3.32 18.11 9.34
N THR A 44 -3.43 19.43 9.44
CA THR A 44 -2.84 20.21 10.53
C THR A 44 -3.94 20.79 11.43
N GLY A 45 -3.66 20.92 12.71
CA GLY A 45 -4.57 21.51 13.70
C GLY A 45 -3.81 22.29 14.75
N ARG A 46 -4.43 23.32 15.34
CA ARG A 46 -3.78 24.09 16.43
C ARG A 46 -3.54 23.19 17.64
N GLY A 47 -2.28 23.04 18.04
CA GLY A 47 -1.89 22.28 19.23
C GLY A 47 -1.97 20.76 19.08
N ILE A 48 -2.20 20.26 17.86
CA ILE A 48 -2.27 18.82 17.55
C ILE A 48 -1.15 18.51 16.55
N LEU A 49 -0.48 17.37 16.74
CA LEU A 49 0.50 16.88 15.78
C LEU A 49 -0.18 16.63 14.42
N PRO A 50 0.44 17.01 13.30
CA PRO A 50 -0.18 16.82 11.99
C PRO A 50 -0.32 15.34 11.66
N THR A 51 -1.25 14.98 10.77
CA THR A 51 -1.48 13.57 10.44
C THR A 51 -1.89 13.31 9.00
N VAL A 52 -1.41 12.19 8.44
CA VAL A 52 -1.82 11.61 7.17
C VAL A 52 -2.93 10.56 7.32
N GLU A 53 -3.35 10.23 8.54
CA GLU A 53 -4.45 9.30 8.80
C GLU A 53 -5.78 9.87 8.29
N PRO A 54 -6.45 9.22 7.33
CA PRO A 54 -7.74 9.67 6.84
C PRO A 54 -8.81 9.54 7.94
N SER A 55 -9.74 10.49 7.97
CA SER A 55 -10.96 10.37 8.77
C SER A 55 -11.91 9.34 8.17
N LEU A 56 -12.88 8.87 8.95
CA LEU A 56 -13.93 7.98 8.45
C LEU A 56 -14.63 8.57 7.20
N ASP A 57 -14.99 9.84 7.21
CA ASP A 57 -15.65 10.50 6.07
C ASP A 57 -14.76 10.48 4.81
N GLU A 58 -13.45 10.69 4.96
CA GLU A 58 -12.49 10.60 3.86
C GLU A 58 -12.36 9.17 3.33
N GLN A 59 -12.37 8.15 4.21
CA GLN A 59 -12.35 6.74 3.82
C GLN A 59 -13.63 6.35 3.08
N LEU A 60 -14.81 6.78 3.56
CA LEU A 60 -16.10 6.52 2.91
C LEU A 60 -16.20 7.23 1.56
N ALA A 61 -15.70 8.47 1.46
CA ALA A 61 -15.61 9.17 0.19
C ALA A 61 -14.67 8.46 -0.79
N ALA A 62 -13.51 7.99 -0.33
CA ALA A 62 -12.59 7.19 -1.14
C ALA A 62 -13.21 5.85 -1.56
N ALA A 63 -13.92 5.15 -0.68
CA ALA A 63 -14.62 3.91 -0.97
C ALA A 63 -15.66 4.10 -2.07
N ARG A 64 -16.45 5.17 -2.03
CA ARG A 64 -17.38 5.48 -3.12
C ARG A 64 -16.64 5.74 -4.43
N ARG A 65 -15.67 6.65 -4.43
CA ARG A 65 -14.97 7.07 -5.65
C ARG A 65 -14.13 5.97 -6.30
N LYS A 66 -13.45 5.16 -5.49
CA LYS A 66 -12.43 4.19 -5.95
C LYS A 66 -12.91 2.75 -5.92
N LEU A 67 -13.75 2.38 -4.95
CA LEU A 67 -14.22 1.01 -4.76
C LEU A 67 -15.67 0.78 -5.23
N GLY A 68 -16.36 1.82 -5.69
CA GLY A 68 -17.76 1.70 -6.08
C GLY A 68 -18.65 1.27 -4.91
N LEU A 69 -18.37 1.76 -3.70
CA LEU A 69 -19.15 1.48 -2.50
C LEU A 69 -19.88 2.77 -2.07
N ARG A 70 -21.15 2.94 -2.47
CA ARG A 70 -21.94 4.11 -2.06
C ARG A 70 -22.60 3.85 -0.72
N VAL A 71 -22.38 4.76 0.23
CA VAL A 71 -23.11 4.81 1.49
C VAL A 71 -24.59 5.07 1.21
N VAL A 72 -25.47 4.19 1.70
CA VAL A 72 -26.93 4.34 1.58
C VAL A 72 -27.60 4.63 2.92
N ASP A 73 -26.96 4.22 4.00
CA ASP A 73 -27.39 4.47 5.36
C ASP A 73 -26.17 4.55 6.26
N SER A 74 -26.23 5.44 7.25
CA SER A 74 -25.23 5.55 8.29
C SER A 74 -25.89 6.01 9.58
N ALA A 75 -25.63 5.26 10.65
CA ALA A 75 -26.18 5.54 11.96
C ALA A 75 -25.12 5.35 13.05
N GLU A 76 -25.14 6.24 14.05
CA GLU A 76 -24.38 6.10 15.28
C GLU A 76 -25.23 5.35 16.31
N ASN A 77 -24.65 4.32 16.93
CA ASN A 77 -25.29 3.47 17.94
C ASN A 77 -26.71 2.96 17.58
N PRO A 78 -26.97 2.46 16.34
CA PRO A 78 -28.27 1.90 16.01
C PRO A 78 -28.54 0.62 16.83
N PRO A 79 -29.78 0.34 17.23
CA PRO A 79 -30.11 -0.86 18.01
C PRO A 79 -29.61 -2.15 17.32
N VAL A 80 -29.06 -3.09 18.10
CA VAL A 80 -28.47 -4.36 17.58
C VAL A 80 -29.39 -5.09 16.60
N ARG A 81 -30.69 -5.12 16.88
CA ARG A 81 -31.70 -5.76 16.00
C ARG A 81 -31.70 -5.20 14.57
N ASN A 82 -31.32 -3.94 14.38
CA ASN A 82 -31.27 -3.28 13.08
C ASN A 82 -29.98 -3.61 12.30
N LEU A 83 -28.95 -4.14 12.96
CA LEU A 83 -27.67 -4.49 12.31
C LEU A 83 -27.82 -5.66 11.34
N LEU A 84 -28.66 -6.63 11.71
CA LEU A 84 -28.88 -7.89 10.99
C LEU A 84 -30.30 -7.99 10.43
N ALA A 85 -30.94 -6.85 10.16
CA ALA A 85 -32.29 -6.80 9.58
C ALA A 85 -32.29 -7.15 8.08
N ASP A 86 -31.20 -6.83 7.39
CA ASP A 86 -30.98 -7.14 5.97
C ASP A 86 -30.01 -8.32 5.81
N ASP A 87 -30.08 -9.01 4.68
CA ASP A 87 -29.23 -10.16 4.35
C ASP A 87 -27.77 -9.78 3.99
N GLY A 88 -27.45 -8.48 3.93
CA GLY A 88 -26.14 -7.96 3.51
C GLY A 88 -25.19 -7.63 4.68
N PRO A 89 -23.88 -7.58 4.43
CA PRO A 89 -22.89 -7.14 5.41
C PRO A 89 -23.07 -5.65 5.74
N VAL A 90 -22.88 -5.29 7.01
CA VAL A 90 -22.69 -3.91 7.46
C VAL A 90 -21.24 -3.67 7.85
N PHE A 91 -20.76 -2.46 7.57
CA PHE A 91 -19.46 -2.00 8.02
C PHE A 91 -19.62 -1.30 9.36
N VAL A 92 -18.92 -1.79 10.37
CA VAL A 92 -18.99 -1.25 11.73
C VAL A 92 -17.64 -0.60 12.05
N VAL A 93 -17.68 0.61 12.60
CA VAL A 93 -16.50 1.33 13.10
C VAL A 93 -16.71 1.60 14.58
N THR A 94 -15.71 1.27 15.40
CA THR A 94 -15.74 1.44 16.85
C THR A 94 -14.33 1.55 17.39
N ASP A 95 -14.19 1.64 18.71
CA ASP A 95 -12.91 1.66 19.40
C ASP A 95 -12.40 0.23 19.66
N ALA A 96 -11.23 -0.08 19.10
CA ALA A 96 -10.55 -1.37 19.26
C ALA A 96 -10.25 -1.74 20.72
N TYR A 97 -10.21 -0.77 21.63
CA TYR A 97 -10.06 -1.02 23.06
C TYR A 97 -11.11 -2.00 23.60
N HIS A 98 -12.29 -2.04 22.98
CA HIS A 98 -13.43 -2.86 23.38
C HIS A 98 -13.61 -4.14 22.53
N LEU A 99 -12.70 -4.42 21.59
CA LEU A 99 -12.83 -5.54 20.67
C LEU A 99 -11.94 -6.72 21.12
N PRO A 100 -12.51 -7.83 21.64
CA PRO A 100 -11.72 -8.88 22.29
C PRO A 100 -10.83 -9.71 21.35
N TRP A 101 -10.98 -9.56 20.03
CA TRP A 101 -10.21 -10.31 19.04
C TRP A 101 -9.00 -9.56 18.45
N VAL A 102 -8.83 -8.27 18.80
CA VAL A 102 -7.68 -7.46 18.35
C VAL A 102 -6.72 -7.20 19.52
N PRO A 103 -5.41 -7.04 19.28
CA PRO A 103 -4.42 -6.88 20.35
C PRO A 103 -4.55 -5.56 21.13
N TYR A 104 -5.40 -4.63 20.67
CA TYR A 104 -5.65 -3.37 21.34
C TYR A 104 -6.63 -3.48 22.53
N HIS A 105 -7.31 -4.63 22.67
CA HIS A 105 -8.29 -4.88 23.71
C HIS A 105 -7.73 -4.55 25.11
N HIS A 106 -8.38 -3.63 25.81
CA HIS A 106 -7.98 -3.09 27.11
C HIS A 106 -6.57 -2.48 27.19
N CYS A 107 -5.92 -2.25 26.04
CA CYS A 107 -4.53 -1.83 25.94
C CYS A 107 -4.38 -0.45 25.29
N HIS A 108 -5.14 -0.17 24.22
CA HIS A 108 -5.02 1.08 23.48
C HIS A 108 -6.33 1.46 22.77
N HIS A 109 -6.66 2.74 22.84
CA HIS A 109 -7.78 3.31 22.10
C HIS A 109 -7.35 3.60 20.66
N VAL A 110 -8.03 2.99 19.69
CA VAL A 110 -7.80 3.24 18.26
C VAL A 110 -9.07 2.93 17.49
N GLU A 111 -9.41 3.78 16.52
CA GLU A 111 -10.53 3.53 15.63
C GLU A 111 -10.27 2.27 14.81
N HIS A 112 -11.27 1.40 14.70
CA HIS A 112 -11.13 0.12 14.05
C HIS A 112 -12.43 -0.29 13.39
N SER A 113 -12.31 -0.96 12.24
CA SER A 113 -13.48 -1.42 11.51
C SER A 113 -13.56 -2.94 11.43
N PHE A 114 -14.75 -3.46 11.19
CA PHE A 114 -15.00 -4.84 10.82
C PHE A 114 -16.30 -4.94 10.01
N LEU A 115 -16.50 -6.07 9.33
CA LEU A 115 -17.75 -6.41 8.68
C LEU A 115 -18.59 -7.30 9.61
N LEU A 116 -19.89 -7.03 9.67
CA LEU A 116 -20.87 -7.83 10.41
C LEU A 116 -21.95 -8.29 9.42
N GLU A 117 -22.18 -9.60 9.33
CA GLU A 117 -23.16 -10.19 8.40
C GLU A 117 -24.02 -11.26 9.09
N PRO A 118 -25.26 -11.50 8.64
CA PRO A 118 -26.05 -12.65 9.11
C PRO A 118 -25.34 -13.97 8.82
N SER A 119 -25.47 -14.93 9.74
CA SER A 119 -24.94 -16.29 9.56
C SER A 119 -25.91 -17.35 10.08
N SER A 120 -25.65 -18.62 9.79
CA SER A 120 -26.43 -19.74 10.33
C SER A 120 -26.36 -19.85 11.85
N ALA A 121 -25.28 -19.37 12.48
CA ALA A 121 -25.14 -19.28 13.94
C ALA A 121 -25.87 -18.05 14.53
N GLY A 122 -26.21 -17.08 13.69
CA GLY A 122 -26.87 -15.83 14.06
C GLY A 122 -26.20 -14.65 13.37
N ALA A 123 -24.90 -14.49 13.60
CA ALA A 123 -24.08 -13.43 13.01
C ALA A 123 -22.62 -13.87 12.85
N CYS A 124 -21.96 -13.34 11.83
CA CYS A 124 -20.53 -13.51 11.58
C CYS A 124 -19.84 -12.15 11.57
N ILE A 125 -18.82 -11.99 12.40
CA ILE A 125 -17.86 -10.89 12.30
C ILE A 125 -16.74 -11.35 11.37
N SER A 126 -16.42 -10.53 10.36
CA SER A 126 -15.24 -10.68 9.53
C SER A 126 -14.35 -9.46 9.69
N ASP A 127 -13.12 -9.67 10.13
CA ASP A 127 -12.13 -8.60 10.30
C ASP A 127 -10.88 -8.98 9.52
N ALA A 128 -10.58 -8.25 8.45
CA ALA A 128 -9.44 -8.51 7.59
C ALA A 128 -8.14 -7.85 8.09
N TYR A 129 -8.14 -7.22 9.27
CA TYR A 129 -6.97 -6.49 9.75
C TYR A 129 -5.76 -7.39 10.04
N HIS A 130 -4.61 -6.97 9.53
CA HIS A 130 -3.31 -7.60 9.77
C HIS A 130 -2.32 -6.56 10.30
N ASN A 131 -1.79 -6.76 11.50
CA ASN A 131 -0.73 -5.93 12.05
C ASN A 131 0.03 -6.63 13.18
N ASP A 132 1.29 -6.26 13.38
CA ASP A 132 2.07 -6.65 14.56
C ASP A 132 2.30 -5.42 15.44
N THR A 133 1.86 -5.53 16.69
CA THR A 133 1.91 -4.44 17.66
C THR A 133 2.70 -4.87 18.88
N GLN A 134 2.98 -3.93 19.78
CA GLN A 134 3.59 -4.25 21.08
C GLN A 134 2.69 -5.06 22.02
N TRP A 135 1.39 -5.14 21.75
CA TRP A 135 0.40 -5.84 22.58
C TRP A 135 0.05 -7.23 22.02
N GLY A 136 0.55 -7.55 20.83
CA GLY A 136 0.27 -8.79 20.13
C GLY A 136 0.02 -8.58 18.65
N SER A 137 -0.36 -9.66 18.00
CA SER A 137 -0.59 -9.73 16.57
C SER A 137 -2.08 -9.69 16.27
N ALA A 138 -2.49 -8.79 15.39
CA ALA A 138 -3.78 -8.85 14.71
C ALA A 138 -3.63 -9.69 13.44
N ARG A 139 -4.53 -10.64 13.24
CA ARG A 139 -4.59 -11.47 12.04
C ARG A 139 -6.02 -11.51 11.51
N PRO A 140 -6.20 -11.60 10.18
CA PRO A 140 -7.52 -11.73 9.60
C PRO A 140 -8.30 -12.87 10.25
N CYS A 141 -9.53 -12.61 10.68
CA CYS A 141 -10.33 -13.58 11.41
C CYS A 141 -11.81 -13.52 11.04
N GLN A 142 -12.49 -14.64 11.29
CA GLN A 142 -13.94 -14.75 11.22
C GLN A 142 -14.46 -15.36 12.51
N LEU A 143 -15.47 -14.73 13.10
CA LEU A 143 -15.99 -15.09 14.42
C LEU A 143 -17.51 -15.23 14.33
N GLU A 144 -18.00 -16.40 14.69
CA GLU A 144 -19.43 -16.70 14.72
C GLU A 144 -20.02 -16.37 16.10
N TYR A 145 -21.15 -15.67 16.11
CA TYR A 145 -21.87 -15.28 17.31
C TYR A 145 -23.34 -15.68 17.21
N SER A 146 -23.89 -16.15 18.33
CA SER A 146 -25.35 -16.17 18.50
C SER A 146 -25.88 -14.74 18.60
N ARG A 147 -27.15 -14.52 18.23
CA ARG A 147 -27.78 -13.19 18.34
C ARG A 147 -27.70 -12.59 19.76
N PRO A 148 -27.95 -13.36 20.85
CA PRO A 148 -27.77 -12.84 22.21
C PRO A 148 -26.31 -12.47 22.54
N ALA A 149 -25.35 -13.28 22.09
CA ALA A 149 -23.93 -13.00 22.34
C ALA A 149 -23.45 -11.75 21.59
N LEU A 150 -23.89 -11.57 20.34
CA LEU A 150 -23.64 -10.33 19.59
C LEU A 150 -24.27 -9.12 20.29
N ALA A 151 -25.51 -9.25 20.77
CA ALA A 151 -26.17 -8.14 21.45
C ALA A 151 -25.40 -7.69 22.69
N ALA A 152 -24.96 -8.63 23.53
CA ALA A 152 -24.11 -8.30 24.68
C ALA A 152 -22.79 -7.62 24.27
N LEU A 153 -22.12 -8.13 23.23
CA LEU A 153 -20.89 -7.52 22.71
C LEU A 153 -21.10 -6.07 22.25
N ILE A 154 -22.18 -5.80 21.51
CA ILE A 154 -22.47 -4.46 20.98
C ILE A 154 -22.95 -3.51 22.09
N ASP A 155 -23.75 -4.00 23.04
CA ASP A 155 -24.24 -3.21 24.19
C ASP A 155 -23.08 -2.74 25.10
N ASP A 156 -21.96 -3.48 25.13
CA ASP A 156 -20.73 -3.11 25.85
C ASP A 156 -19.87 -2.07 25.09
N LEU A 157 -20.17 -1.77 23.83
CA LEU A 157 -19.44 -0.75 23.07
C LEU A 157 -19.93 0.65 23.47
N PRO A 158 -19.03 1.57 23.89
CA PRO A 158 -19.45 2.91 24.29
C PRO A 158 -19.96 3.76 23.13
N ARG A 159 -19.42 3.52 21.92
CA ARG A 159 -19.78 4.22 20.69
C ARG A 159 -19.41 3.38 19.48
N TYR A 160 -20.29 3.28 18.50
CA TYR A 160 -20.00 2.69 17.20
C TYR A 160 -20.82 3.36 16.09
N VAL A 161 -20.26 3.37 14.88
CA VAL A 161 -20.92 3.82 13.66
C VAL A 161 -21.14 2.61 12.76
N VAL A 162 -22.33 2.53 12.17
CA VAL A 162 -22.70 1.47 11.24
C VAL A 162 -22.96 2.12 9.89
N VAL A 163 -22.40 1.53 8.85
CA VAL A 163 -22.51 2.00 7.47
C VAL A 163 -23.00 0.87 6.59
N ARG A 164 -24.04 1.15 5.80
CA ARG A 164 -24.54 0.26 4.76
C ARG A 164 -24.11 0.78 3.40
N PHE A 165 -23.72 -0.15 2.52
CA PHE A 165 -23.29 0.16 1.17
C PHE A 165 -24.18 -0.50 0.13
N GLU A 166 -24.35 0.19 -0.99
CA GLU A 166 -24.77 -0.42 -2.25
C GLU A 166 -23.62 -0.35 -3.26
N PRO A 167 -23.40 -1.42 -4.04
CA PRO A 167 -22.40 -1.39 -5.09
C PRO A 167 -22.81 -0.41 -6.19
N GLU A 168 -21.93 0.52 -6.53
CA GLU A 168 -21.99 1.34 -7.74
C GLU A 168 -21.05 0.75 -8.79
N ARG A 169 -21.41 0.91 -10.07
CA ARG A 169 -20.57 0.45 -11.17
C ARG A 169 -19.22 1.16 -11.11
N LEU A 170 -18.14 0.37 -11.09
CA LEU A 170 -16.79 0.90 -11.22
C LEU A 170 -16.61 1.58 -12.57
N GLY A 171 -16.01 2.77 -12.54
CA GLY A 171 -15.54 3.47 -13.73
C GLY A 171 -14.30 2.80 -14.33
N PRO A 172 -13.71 3.41 -15.39
CA PRO A 172 -12.42 2.96 -15.89
C PRO A 172 -11.35 3.03 -14.79
N MET A 173 -10.37 2.14 -14.88
CA MET A 173 -9.26 2.09 -13.93
C MET A 173 -8.51 3.44 -13.91
N PRO A 174 -8.41 4.13 -12.76
CA PRO A 174 -7.83 5.48 -12.67
C PRO A 174 -6.39 5.59 -13.19
N LEU A 175 -5.97 6.74 -13.69
CA LEU A 175 -4.55 6.94 -13.98
C LEU A 175 -3.78 7.07 -12.65
N PRO A 176 -2.62 6.41 -12.50
CA PRO A 176 -1.83 6.55 -11.30
C PRO A 176 -1.31 7.99 -11.16
N SER A 177 -1.44 8.56 -9.96
CA SER A 177 -0.95 9.90 -9.68
C SER A 177 -0.13 9.94 -8.40
N VAL A 178 0.92 10.75 -8.40
CA VAL A 178 1.71 11.07 -7.21
C VAL A 178 1.61 12.57 -6.95
N GLU A 179 1.21 12.92 -5.74
CA GLU A 179 1.12 14.31 -5.31
C GLU A 179 1.87 14.49 -3.98
N LEU A 180 2.89 15.34 -4.02
CA LEU A 180 3.72 15.64 -2.87
C LEU A 180 4.26 17.07 -2.98
N ASP A 181 4.00 17.87 -1.96
CA ASP A 181 4.53 19.22 -1.81
C ASP A 181 5.70 19.22 -0.81
N ARG A 182 6.86 19.72 -1.25
CA ARG A 182 8.09 19.73 -0.43
C ARG A 182 7.99 20.69 0.77
N ASP A 183 7.27 21.79 0.63
CA ASP A 183 7.07 22.77 1.69
C ASP A 183 6.12 22.21 2.75
N GLU A 184 5.10 21.44 2.33
CA GLU A 184 4.25 20.68 3.26
C GLU A 184 5.05 19.60 4.01
N VAL A 185 5.95 18.89 3.33
CA VAL A 185 6.85 17.90 3.95
C VAL A 185 7.73 18.56 5.01
N GLU A 186 8.36 19.69 4.71
CA GLU A 186 9.20 20.41 5.68
C GLU A 186 8.38 20.86 6.89
N THR A 187 7.19 21.43 6.67
CA THR A 187 6.29 21.89 7.74
C THR A 187 5.83 20.74 8.63
N TYR A 188 5.47 19.62 8.02
CA TYR A 188 5.07 18.39 8.70
C TYR A 188 6.19 17.87 9.61
N ILE A 189 7.41 17.74 9.09
CA ILE A 189 8.57 17.25 9.86
C ILE A 189 8.95 18.23 10.97
N ALA A 190 8.97 19.53 10.69
CA ALA A 190 9.28 20.56 11.67
C ALA A 190 8.30 20.55 12.86
N SER A 191 7.03 20.22 12.62
CA SER A 191 6.01 20.10 13.68
C SER A 191 6.38 19.01 14.69
N TYR A 192 6.83 17.84 14.22
CA TYR A 192 7.30 16.77 15.11
C TYR A 192 8.62 17.09 15.80
N CYS A 193 9.55 17.74 15.10
CA CYS A 193 10.83 18.15 15.69
C CYS A 193 10.64 19.10 16.87
N ARG A 194 9.71 20.07 16.76
CA ARG A 194 9.50 21.13 17.75
C ARG A 194 8.56 20.74 18.89
N PHE A 195 7.89 19.59 18.79
CA PHE A 195 6.94 19.15 19.80
C PHE A 195 7.65 18.77 21.10
N SER A 196 7.23 19.37 22.22
CA SER A 196 7.91 19.28 23.51
C SER A 196 7.78 17.91 24.17
N ASP A 197 6.61 17.29 24.09
CA ASP A 197 6.42 15.92 24.59
C ASP A 197 6.97 14.92 23.56
N ARG A 198 8.21 14.49 23.79
CA ARG A 198 8.91 13.55 22.90
C ARG A 198 8.24 12.18 22.85
N LYS A 199 7.59 11.71 23.93
CA LYS A 199 6.89 10.43 23.94
C LYS A 199 5.67 10.49 23.03
N ALA A 200 4.84 11.52 23.19
CA ALA A 200 3.67 11.74 22.35
C ALA A 200 4.06 11.97 20.87
N ALA A 201 5.09 12.78 20.62
CA ALA A 201 5.59 13.05 19.27
C ALA A 201 6.00 11.76 18.56
N LEU A 202 6.85 10.95 19.18
CA LEU A 202 7.35 9.72 18.58
C LEU A 202 6.31 8.62 18.50
N GLN A 203 5.39 8.53 19.46
CA GLN A 203 4.26 7.61 19.40
C GLN A 203 3.43 7.89 18.15
N ARG A 204 2.98 9.14 17.97
CA ARG A 204 2.19 9.51 16.80
C ARG A 204 3.01 9.36 15.52
N PHE A 205 4.24 9.87 15.48
CA PHE A 205 5.10 9.80 14.30
C PHE A 205 5.36 8.35 13.85
N SER A 206 5.47 7.39 14.78
CA SER A 206 5.63 5.99 14.44
C SER A 206 4.43 5.41 13.67
N LEU A 207 3.20 5.83 14.02
CA LEU A 207 1.99 5.47 13.28
C LEU A 207 1.98 6.14 11.90
N GLU A 208 2.31 7.43 11.81
CA GLU A 208 2.31 8.15 10.54
C GLU A 208 3.27 7.53 9.51
N VAL A 209 4.50 7.24 9.91
CA VAL A 209 5.50 6.64 9.01
C VAL A 209 5.08 5.23 8.58
N TRP A 210 4.39 4.50 9.45
CA TRP A 210 3.80 3.19 9.11
C TRP A 210 2.65 3.31 8.10
N LEU A 211 1.74 4.29 8.26
CA LEU A 211 0.67 4.58 7.30
C LEU A 211 1.26 5.00 5.94
N LEU A 212 2.32 5.81 5.95
CA LEU A 212 3.03 6.24 4.75
C LEU A 212 3.62 5.04 3.99
N LEU A 213 4.31 4.12 4.66
CA LEU A 213 4.82 2.91 4.01
C LEU A 213 3.68 2.07 3.40
N ARG A 214 2.56 1.90 4.12
CA ARG A 214 1.39 1.15 3.61
C ARG A 214 0.81 1.77 2.35
N ALA A 215 0.59 3.08 2.33
CA ALA A 215 0.11 3.79 1.15
C ALA A 215 1.01 3.57 -0.08
N ARG A 216 2.33 3.52 0.12
CA ARG A 216 3.32 3.29 -0.97
C ARG A 216 3.31 1.85 -1.45
N ARG A 217 3.20 0.88 -0.54
CA ARG A 217 3.06 -0.54 -0.92
C ARG A 217 1.77 -0.77 -1.71
N LEU A 218 0.66 -0.17 -1.27
CA LEU A 218 -0.62 -0.24 -1.95
C LEU A 218 -0.56 0.42 -3.34
N TYR A 219 0.09 1.58 -3.46
CA TYR A 219 0.34 2.23 -4.75
C TYR A 219 1.21 1.37 -5.69
N MET A 220 2.27 0.74 -5.16
CA MET A 220 3.09 -0.19 -5.94
C MET A 220 2.25 -1.37 -6.45
N ARG A 221 1.45 -1.97 -5.57
CA ARG A 221 0.56 -3.08 -5.93
C ARG A 221 -0.38 -2.69 -7.07
N TYR A 222 -0.96 -1.50 -6.98
CA TYR A 222 -1.78 -0.93 -8.04
C TYR A 222 -1.04 -0.78 -9.39
N LEU A 223 0.21 -0.28 -9.38
CA LEU A 223 1.02 -0.17 -10.60
C LEU A 223 1.28 -1.53 -11.27
N VAL A 224 1.52 -2.58 -10.47
CA VAL A 224 1.70 -3.95 -10.97
C VAL A 224 0.43 -4.46 -11.65
N GLU A 225 -0.74 -4.27 -11.03
CA GLU A 225 -2.01 -4.66 -11.64
C GLU A 225 -2.30 -3.93 -12.95
N ARG A 226 -1.85 -2.68 -13.06
CA ARG A 226 -1.92 -1.91 -14.31
C ARG A 226 -0.93 -2.39 -15.39
N ASN A 227 -0.16 -3.45 -15.15
CA ASN A 227 0.96 -3.88 -16.00
C ASN A 227 1.96 -2.74 -16.27
N THR A 228 2.08 -1.79 -15.35
CA THR A 228 3.09 -0.73 -15.45
C THR A 228 4.43 -1.32 -15.03
N THR A 229 5.48 -1.07 -15.84
CA THR A 229 6.83 -1.47 -15.43
C THR A 229 7.22 -0.70 -14.17
N VAL A 230 7.33 -1.42 -13.06
CA VAL A 230 7.78 -0.86 -11.79
C VAL A 230 9.28 -0.61 -11.90
N ALA A 231 9.67 0.66 -11.85
CA ALA A 231 11.07 1.05 -11.88
C ALA A 231 11.82 0.43 -10.68
N ARG A 232 13.07 0.02 -10.89
CA ARG A 232 13.96 -0.42 -9.80
C ARG A 232 14.01 0.60 -8.65
N ALA A 233 14.00 1.89 -8.98
CA ALA A 233 13.94 2.98 -8.02
C ALA A 233 12.74 2.91 -7.07
N ALA A 234 11.55 2.48 -7.53
CA ALA A 234 10.36 2.35 -6.67
C ALA A 234 10.52 1.22 -5.64
N ARG A 235 11.16 0.10 -6.03
CA ARG A 235 11.45 -1.03 -5.12
C ARG A 235 12.49 -0.62 -4.07
N GLU A 236 13.59 -0.04 -4.51
CA GLU A 236 14.63 0.49 -3.61
C GLU A 236 14.05 1.54 -2.65
N GLN A 237 13.09 2.34 -3.11
CA GLN A 237 12.39 3.30 -2.28
C GLN A 237 11.53 2.63 -1.19
N LEU A 238 10.83 1.53 -1.50
CA LEU A 238 10.08 0.77 -0.50
C LEU A 238 10.98 0.13 0.55
N ASP A 239 12.15 -0.37 0.16
CA ASP A 239 13.14 -0.92 1.10
C ASP A 239 13.64 0.17 2.05
N ARG A 240 13.93 1.36 1.53
CA ARG A 240 14.28 2.52 2.35
C ARG A 240 13.17 2.92 3.31
N TRP A 241 11.91 2.90 2.88
CA TRP A 241 10.78 3.14 3.78
C TRP A 241 10.66 2.10 4.89
N ALA A 242 10.86 0.82 4.59
CA ALA A 242 10.84 -0.25 5.59
C ALA A 242 11.92 -0.04 6.68
N ASP A 243 13.14 0.32 6.26
CA ASP A 243 14.23 0.68 7.17
C ASP A 243 13.89 1.89 8.05
N VAL A 244 13.27 2.91 7.47
CA VAL A 244 12.84 4.12 8.19
C VAL A 244 11.77 3.81 9.22
N VAL A 245 10.75 3.01 8.88
CA VAL A 245 9.72 2.56 9.83
C VAL A 245 10.36 1.85 11.02
N ALA A 246 11.28 0.91 10.78
CA ALA A 246 11.96 0.19 11.84
C ALA A 246 12.78 1.13 12.77
N ARG A 247 13.50 2.09 12.21
CA ARG A 247 14.30 3.07 12.97
C ARG A 247 13.42 4.01 13.79
N VAL A 248 12.34 4.53 13.21
CA VAL A 248 11.39 5.41 13.92
C VAL A 248 10.72 4.65 15.06
N TYR A 249 10.26 3.42 14.82
CA TYR A 249 9.68 2.58 15.87
C TYR A 249 10.68 2.28 16.99
N LEU A 250 11.94 1.95 16.65
CA LEU A 250 12.99 1.76 17.65
C LEU A 250 13.23 3.02 18.48
N SER A 251 13.27 4.20 17.84
CA SER A 251 13.42 5.48 18.53
C SER A 251 12.26 5.74 19.51
N TYR A 252 11.02 5.52 19.05
CA TYR A 252 9.84 5.57 19.91
C TYR A 252 9.96 4.62 21.12
N ARG A 253 10.30 3.35 20.90
CA ARG A 253 10.44 2.36 21.99
C ARG A 253 11.54 2.70 22.99
N ARG A 254 12.59 3.39 22.55
CA ARG A 254 13.64 3.91 23.44
C ARG A 254 13.12 5.04 24.31
N VAL A 255 12.53 6.07 23.70
CA VAL A 255 12.02 7.23 24.43
C VAL A 255 10.87 6.87 25.37
N TYR A 256 10.00 5.94 24.96
CA TYR A 256 8.95 5.41 25.84
C TYR A 256 9.51 4.77 27.12
N ARG A 257 10.69 4.14 27.04
CA ARG A 257 11.43 3.54 28.16
C ARG A 257 12.45 4.49 28.79
N ASP A 258 12.25 5.79 28.64
CA ASP A 258 13.11 6.85 29.19
C ASP A 258 14.58 6.77 28.75
N ARG A 259 14.82 6.23 27.55
CA ARG A 259 16.14 6.23 26.89
C ARG A 259 16.22 7.32 25.83
N PRO A 260 17.44 7.80 25.49
CA PRO A 260 17.60 8.83 24.47
C PRO A 260 17.03 8.43 23.09
N GLU A 261 16.44 9.42 22.42
CA GLU A 261 15.99 9.39 21.03
C GLU A 261 17.18 9.08 20.09
N LEU A 262 16.92 8.34 19.01
CA LEU A 262 17.94 8.13 17.98
C LEU A 262 18.16 9.43 17.19
N PRO A 263 19.42 9.84 16.95
CA PRO A 263 19.70 11.05 16.20
C PRO A 263 19.27 10.91 14.73
N GLY A 264 18.83 12.01 14.12
CA GLY A 264 18.65 12.13 12.67
C GLY A 264 17.40 11.44 12.08
N ILE A 265 16.48 10.93 12.90
CA ILE A 265 15.27 10.24 12.40
C ILE A 265 14.37 11.16 11.55
N PHE A 266 14.25 12.45 11.90
CA PHE A 266 13.40 13.40 11.19
C PHE A 266 13.98 13.80 9.83
N PRO A 267 15.25 14.25 9.72
CA PRO A 267 15.88 14.45 8.42
C PRO A 267 15.86 13.19 7.54
N LEU A 268 15.99 12.01 8.13
CA LEU A 268 15.92 10.75 7.39
C LEU A 268 14.55 10.55 6.73
N VAL A 269 13.46 10.70 7.49
CA VAL A 269 12.09 10.61 6.94
C VAL A 269 11.85 11.69 5.89
N GLN A 270 12.28 12.93 6.15
CA GLN A 270 12.17 14.04 5.22
C GLN A 270 12.83 13.73 3.87
N ASN A 271 14.05 13.20 3.90
CA ASN A 271 14.79 12.86 2.68
C ASN A 271 14.09 11.75 1.89
N VAL A 272 13.71 10.66 2.55
CA VAL A 272 13.01 9.56 1.88
C VAL A 272 11.69 10.06 1.27
N LEU A 273 10.91 10.86 2.00
CA LEU A 273 9.65 11.41 1.53
C LEU A 273 9.83 12.36 0.32
N ASN A 274 10.86 13.22 0.32
CA ASN A 274 11.17 14.10 -0.80
C ASN A 274 11.58 13.37 -2.09
N GLU A 275 12.07 12.14 -1.95
CA GLU A 275 12.50 11.30 -3.08
C GLU A 275 11.36 10.44 -3.66
N ASP A 276 10.21 10.36 -2.98
CA ASP A 276 9.05 9.58 -3.43
C ASP A 276 8.57 10.02 -4.81
N PHE A 277 8.53 11.33 -5.08
CA PHE A 277 8.10 11.81 -6.39
C PHE A 277 8.97 11.25 -7.51
N ALA A 278 10.29 11.24 -7.37
CA ALA A 278 11.19 10.71 -8.39
C ALA A 278 11.11 9.18 -8.51
N ALA A 279 10.84 8.48 -7.41
CA ALA A 279 10.78 7.01 -7.37
C ALA A 279 9.44 6.43 -7.86
N PHE A 280 8.33 7.10 -7.54
CA PHE A 280 6.96 6.60 -7.79
C PHE A 280 6.22 7.32 -8.89
N SER A 281 6.71 8.48 -9.36
CA SER A 281 6.12 9.09 -10.55
C SER A 281 6.18 8.06 -11.66
N PRO A 282 5.03 7.71 -12.27
CA PRO A 282 5.04 6.96 -13.50
C PRO A 282 5.88 7.79 -14.46
N ARG A 283 7.12 7.36 -14.73
CA ARG A 283 7.77 7.82 -15.94
C ARG A 283 6.80 7.41 -17.01
N ALA A 284 6.39 8.36 -17.85
CA ALA A 284 5.69 8.00 -19.07
C ALA A 284 6.47 6.81 -19.62
N SER A 285 5.85 5.63 -19.60
CA SER A 285 6.10 4.71 -20.67
C SER A 285 5.85 5.59 -21.87
N VAL A 286 6.92 6.10 -22.49
CA VAL A 286 6.85 6.61 -23.85
C VAL A 286 6.02 5.53 -24.52
N GLU A 287 4.79 5.91 -24.90
CA GLU A 287 3.85 5.03 -25.56
C GLU A 287 4.67 4.19 -26.53
N ASP A 288 4.66 2.87 -26.34
CA ASP A 288 5.13 1.88 -27.30
C ASP A 288 6.12 2.46 -28.34
N ASP A 289 7.34 2.78 -27.89
CA ASP A 289 8.38 3.36 -28.73
C ASP A 289 8.86 2.27 -29.71
N GLY A 290 8.04 2.00 -30.73
CA GLY A 290 8.30 1.13 -31.87
C GLY A 290 8.62 -0.33 -31.55
N GLY A 291 8.05 -0.94 -30.50
CA GLY A 291 8.25 -2.36 -30.22
C GLY A 291 9.57 -2.74 -29.53
N ILE A 292 10.35 -1.78 -29.01
CA ILE A 292 11.64 -2.04 -28.33
C ILE A 292 11.54 -3.18 -27.30
N ARG A 293 10.52 -3.17 -26.44
CA ARG A 293 10.37 -4.19 -25.39
C ARG A 293 10.14 -5.58 -25.97
N ALA A 294 9.32 -5.69 -27.01
CA ALA A 294 9.08 -6.94 -27.70
C ALA A 294 10.37 -7.47 -28.35
N THR A 295 11.12 -6.58 -29.01
CA THR A 295 12.41 -6.90 -29.65
C THR A 295 13.49 -7.29 -28.63
N VAL A 296 13.60 -6.58 -27.50
CA VAL A 296 14.52 -6.96 -26.42
C VAL A 296 14.16 -8.33 -25.87
N ARG A 297 12.88 -8.57 -25.56
CA ARG A 297 12.41 -9.88 -25.11
C ARG A 297 12.74 -10.98 -26.11
N GLU A 298 12.42 -10.80 -27.38
CA GLU A 298 12.68 -11.79 -28.43
C GLU A 298 14.17 -12.07 -28.60
N THR A 299 15.00 -11.03 -28.53
CA THR A 299 16.47 -11.16 -28.59
C THR A 299 17.00 -11.96 -27.40
N VAL A 300 16.57 -11.63 -26.19
CA VAL A 300 17.01 -12.34 -24.96
C VAL A 300 16.52 -13.79 -24.97
N ALA A 301 15.25 -14.02 -25.30
CA ALA A 301 14.67 -15.35 -25.43
C ALA A 301 15.42 -16.21 -26.47
N SER A 302 15.76 -15.62 -27.62
CA SER A 302 16.53 -16.26 -28.68
C SER A 302 17.95 -16.64 -28.23
N VAL A 303 18.66 -15.75 -27.53
CA VAL A 303 20.03 -16.04 -27.05
C VAL A 303 20.04 -17.09 -25.95
N LEU A 304 19.06 -17.04 -25.04
CA LEU A 304 18.97 -17.95 -23.90
C LEU A 304 18.28 -19.28 -24.25
N GLY A 305 17.65 -19.38 -25.42
CA GLY A 305 16.95 -20.59 -25.87
C GLY A 305 15.73 -20.92 -25.00
N VAL A 306 15.02 -19.90 -24.52
CA VAL A 306 13.86 -20.03 -23.63
C VAL A 306 12.66 -19.27 -24.19
N ASP A 307 11.47 -19.56 -23.66
CA ASP A 307 10.26 -18.86 -24.07
C ASP A 307 10.24 -17.39 -23.60
N GLY A 308 9.73 -16.50 -24.45
CA GLY A 308 9.64 -15.07 -24.19
C GLY A 308 8.96 -14.68 -22.87
N PRO A 309 7.87 -15.34 -22.42
CA PRO A 309 7.29 -15.07 -21.11
C PRO A 309 8.21 -15.43 -19.94
N LEU A 310 9.10 -16.42 -20.10
CA LEU A 310 9.98 -16.88 -19.03
C LEU A 310 11.04 -15.83 -18.69
N VAL A 311 11.58 -15.13 -19.70
CA VAL A 311 12.56 -14.05 -19.49
C VAL A 311 11.96 -12.80 -18.84
N GLU A 312 10.63 -12.65 -18.86
CA GLU A 312 9.95 -11.54 -18.17
C GLU A 312 9.63 -11.86 -16.70
N SER A 313 9.70 -13.13 -16.30
CA SER A 313 9.21 -13.59 -14.99
C SER A 313 10.15 -13.34 -13.81
N GLY A 314 11.40 -12.93 -14.06
CA GLY A 314 12.41 -12.76 -13.00
C GLY A 314 13.75 -12.24 -13.50
N ALA A 315 14.81 -12.41 -12.70
CA ALA A 315 16.16 -12.06 -13.09
C ALA A 315 16.68 -13.09 -14.11
N LEU A 316 17.37 -12.61 -15.15
CA LEU A 316 18.00 -13.46 -16.16
C LEU A 316 19.03 -14.40 -15.53
N THR A 317 19.69 -13.99 -14.44
CA THR A 317 20.64 -14.80 -13.69
C THR A 317 20.03 -16.06 -13.06
N ASP A 318 18.71 -16.11 -12.91
CA ASP A 318 18.02 -17.25 -12.34
C ASP A 318 17.75 -18.34 -13.41
N LEU A 319 17.95 -18.00 -14.70
CA LEU A 319 17.81 -18.95 -15.80
C LEU A 319 19.08 -19.78 -15.93
N ALA A 320 18.94 -21.11 -15.94
CA ALA A 320 20.06 -22.05 -16.03
C ALA A 320 20.93 -21.86 -17.30
N THR A 321 20.37 -21.25 -18.34
CA THR A 321 21.07 -20.96 -19.61
C THR A 321 21.82 -19.63 -19.59
N PHE A 322 21.66 -18.81 -18.56
CA PHE A 322 22.31 -17.52 -18.43
C PHE A 322 23.76 -17.65 -17.96
N SER A 323 24.66 -16.90 -18.60
CA SER A 323 26.08 -16.80 -18.24
C SER A 323 26.64 -15.47 -18.74
N SER A 324 27.83 -15.08 -18.28
CA SER A 324 28.50 -13.86 -18.75
C SER A 324 28.72 -13.83 -20.27
N LEU A 325 28.99 -14.98 -20.90
CA LEU A 325 29.08 -15.11 -22.35
C LEU A 325 27.74 -14.81 -23.04
N ARG A 326 26.63 -15.29 -22.47
CA ARG A 326 25.29 -15.01 -23.01
C ARG A 326 24.88 -13.55 -22.80
N MET A 327 25.29 -12.93 -21.71
CA MET A 327 25.08 -11.50 -21.49
C MET A 327 25.78 -10.67 -22.57
N VAL A 328 27.04 -11.00 -22.91
CA VAL A 328 27.77 -10.34 -24.00
C VAL A 328 27.05 -10.53 -25.33
N GLU A 329 26.61 -11.75 -25.64
CA GLU A 329 25.87 -12.03 -26.89
C GLU A 329 24.53 -11.29 -26.95
N ILE A 330 23.81 -11.17 -25.82
CA ILE A 330 22.58 -10.34 -25.73
C ILE A 330 22.91 -8.89 -26.07
N VAL A 331 23.96 -8.33 -25.46
CA VAL A 331 24.39 -6.94 -25.69
C VAL A 331 24.75 -6.72 -27.15
N GLU A 332 25.62 -7.56 -27.73
CA GLU A 332 26.03 -7.46 -29.15
C GLU A 332 24.83 -7.55 -30.12
N ARG A 333 23.88 -8.45 -29.84
CA ARG A 333 22.67 -8.56 -30.67
C ARG A 333 21.77 -7.35 -30.52
N LEU A 334 21.63 -6.79 -29.33
CA LEU A 334 20.84 -5.57 -29.13
C LEU A 334 21.49 -4.35 -29.81
N GLU A 335 22.81 -4.20 -29.73
CA GLU A 335 23.57 -3.18 -30.46
C GLU A 335 23.34 -3.28 -31.97
N SER A 336 23.40 -4.51 -32.51
CA SER A 336 23.12 -4.79 -33.93
C SER A 336 21.66 -4.48 -34.31
N VAL A 337 20.69 -5.02 -33.56
CA VAL A 337 19.26 -4.88 -33.83
C VAL A 337 18.80 -3.42 -33.73
N PHE A 338 19.34 -2.67 -32.78
CA PHE A 338 18.98 -1.27 -32.60
C PHE A 338 19.93 -0.30 -33.33
N SER A 339 20.99 -0.80 -33.96
CA SER A 339 22.02 -0.01 -34.64
C SER A 339 22.62 1.08 -33.74
N VAL A 340 23.02 0.70 -32.52
CA VAL A 340 23.61 1.57 -31.48
C VAL A 340 24.87 0.92 -30.90
N GLU A 341 25.73 1.72 -30.27
CA GLU A 341 26.86 1.24 -29.45
C GLU A 341 26.62 1.69 -28.00
N PHE A 342 26.58 0.74 -27.07
CA PHE A 342 26.31 1.04 -25.68
C PHE A 342 27.55 1.60 -24.97
N PRO A 343 27.41 2.65 -24.14
CA PRO A 343 28.54 3.20 -23.40
C PRO A 343 29.15 2.15 -22.46
N PRO A 344 30.49 1.98 -22.41
CA PRO A 344 31.13 0.95 -21.58
C PRO A 344 30.76 1.02 -20.09
N GLY A 345 30.53 2.23 -19.55
CA GLY A 345 30.12 2.43 -18.15
C GLY A 345 28.67 2.00 -17.83
N SER A 346 27.88 1.72 -18.86
CA SER A 346 26.49 1.23 -18.75
C SER A 346 26.38 -0.29 -18.82
N LEU A 347 27.45 -0.99 -19.24
CA LEU A 347 27.50 -2.45 -19.43
C LEU A 347 27.96 -3.21 -18.18
N LEU A 348 27.61 -2.71 -16.98
CA LEU A 348 27.96 -3.40 -15.74
C LEU A 348 27.05 -4.62 -15.53
N PRO A 349 27.58 -5.81 -15.21
CA PRO A 349 26.79 -7.02 -15.07
C PRO A 349 25.62 -6.89 -14.09
N GLU A 350 25.80 -6.16 -12.99
CA GLU A 350 24.74 -5.93 -11.99
C GLU A 350 23.55 -5.12 -12.55
N LYS A 351 23.79 -4.34 -13.61
CA LYS A 351 22.81 -3.49 -14.28
C LYS A 351 22.12 -4.16 -15.47
N LEU A 352 22.44 -5.42 -15.79
CA LEU A 352 21.92 -6.15 -16.96
C LEU A 352 21.25 -7.46 -16.53
N THR A 353 20.60 -7.45 -15.38
CA THR A 353 20.04 -8.66 -14.77
C THR A 353 18.57 -8.86 -15.13
N HIS A 354 17.88 -7.86 -15.67
CA HIS A 354 16.48 -7.97 -16.08
C HIS A 354 16.25 -7.42 -17.50
N VAL A 355 15.19 -7.91 -18.15
CA VAL A 355 14.71 -7.39 -19.46
C VAL A 355 14.40 -5.90 -19.39
N SER A 356 13.90 -5.40 -18.26
CA SER A 356 13.67 -3.97 -18.03
C SER A 356 14.96 -3.16 -18.14
N ASP A 357 16.06 -3.66 -17.58
CA ASP A 357 17.32 -2.93 -17.54
C ASP A 357 17.94 -2.81 -18.94
N LEU A 358 17.81 -3.88 -19.74
CA LEU A 358 18.19 -3.88 -21.16
C LEU A 358 17.34 -2.91 -21.99
N CYS A 359 16.03 -2.83 -21.71
CA CYS A 359 15.17 -1.84 -22.36
C CYS A 359 15.59 -0.39 -22.00
N GLU A 360 15.99 -0.14 -20.75
CA GLU A 360 16.49 1.17 -20.31
C GLU A 360 17.82 1.51 -20.98
N LEU A 361 18.72 0.54 -21.13
CA LEU A 361 20.00 0.70 -21.84
C LEU A 361 19.78 1.12 -23.30
N VAL A 362 18.88 0.45 -24.02
CA VAL A 362 18.51 0.78 -25.41
C VAL A 362 17.95 2.20 -25.50
N ARG A 363 17.03 2.57 -24.61
CA ARG A 363 16.43 3.91 -24.60
C ARG A 363 17.43 5.01 -24.29
N ALA A 364 18.36 4.78 -23.37
CA ALA A 364 19.37 5.76 -23.00
C ALA A 364 20.38 6.04 -24.13
N THR A 365 20.49 5.13 -25.10
CA THR A 365 21.52 5.17 -26.16
C THR A 365 20.94 5.61 -27.51
N ARG A 366 19.63 5.49 -27.72
CA ARG A 366 18.98 6.02 -28.92
C ARG A 366 18.98 7.55 -28.92
N PRO A 367 19.49 8.23 -29.96
CA PRO A 367 19.29 9.65 -30.11
C PRO A 367 17.79 9.94 -30.33
N TRP A 368 17.28 10.92 -29.60
CA TRP A 368 15.91 11.42 -29.73
C TRP A 368 15.66 11.78 -31.20
N SER A 369 14.86 10.97 -31.90
CA SER A 369 14.46 11.22 -33.28
C SER A 369 13.07 11.86 -33.20
N GLY A 370 13.03 13.19 -33.27
CA GLY A 370 11.78 13.96 -33.26
C GLY A 370 10.92 13.73 -34.49
#